data_AF-A0A1E7IJ33-F1
#
_entry.id   AF-A0A1E7IJ33-F1
#
_cell.length_a   1.000
_cell.length_b   1.000
_cell.length_c   1.000
_cell.angle_alpha   90.00
_cell.angle_beta   90.00
_cell.angle_gamma   90.00
#
_symmetry.space_group_name_H-M   'P 1'
#
loop_
_entity.id
_entity.type
_entity.pdbx_description
1 polymer ?
#
loop_
_entity_poly.entity_id
_entity_poly.type
_entity_poly.pdbx_seq_one_letter_code
_entity_poly.pdbx_strand_id
1 'polypeptide(L)'
;MDVERDVLKLEQRIQDIEKILAVDKYLAEKEKSRRELLKEQTRTARLTVKVKKNGEGFHLAEHVDDAVKFNNLIRTGILKKWKGEWVINTGLAETNGYLVRVIE
;
A
#
# COMPACT_ATOMS: atom_id res chain seq x y z
N MET A 1 39.53 -34.88 31.43
CA MET A 1 39.61 -33.48 30.94
C MET A 1 38.93 -33.36 29.57
N ASP A 2 37.83 -34.10 29.34
CA ASP A 2 37.11 -34.12 28.05
C ASP A 2 35.75 -33.39 28.14
N VAL A 3 35.13 -33.43 29.32
CA VAL A 3 33.82 -32.81 29.58
C VAL A 3 33.87 -31.29 29.43
N GLU A 4 34.90 -30.62 29.98
CA GLU A 4 35.04 -29.15 29.85
C GLU A 4 35.22 -28.71 28.38
N ARG A 5 35.92 -29.54 27.59
CA ARG A 5 36.13 -29.26 26.16
C ARG A 5 34.84 -29.46 25.36
N ASP A 6 34.01 -30.42 25.75
CA ASP A 6 32.71 -30.66 25.13
C ASP A 6 31.67 -29.60 25.54
N VAL A 7 31.71 -29.12 26.79
CA VAL A 7 30.89 -27.98 27.25
C VAL A 7 31.22 -26.73 26.46
N LEU A 8 32.49 -26.36 26.30
CA LEU A 8 32.92 -25.20 25.51
C LEU A 8 32.46 -25.29 24.04
N LYS A 9 32.54 -26.48 23.43
CA LYS A 9 32.03 -26.69 22.05
C LYS A 9 30.52 -26.52 21.96
N LEU A 10 29.78 -26.97 22.96
CA LEU A 10 28.32 -26.83 23.00
C LEU A 10 27.93 -25.36 23.20
N GLU A 11 28.62 -24.63 24.08
CA GLU A 11 28.41 -23.19 24.29
C GLU A 11 28.67 -22.40 23.01
N GLN A 12 29.76 -22.70 22.30
CA GLN A 12 30.07 -22.09 21.01
C GLN A 12 28.96 -22.35 19.97
N ARG A 13 28.48 -23.59 19.88
CA ARG A 13 27.39 -23.96 18.97
C ARG A 13 26.07 -23.29 19.32
N ILE A 14 25.76 -23.13 20.61
CA ILE A 14 24.57 -22.41 21.08
C ILE A 14 24.67 -20.95 20.64
N GLN A 15 25.80 -20.29 20.87
CA GLN A 15 25.99 -18.90 20.43
C GLN A 15 25.87 -18.73 18.92
N ASP A 16 26.38 -19.68 18.12
CA ASP A 16 26.25 -19.63 16.67
C ASP A 16 24.79 -19.82 16.22
N ILE A 17 24.05 -20.73 16.85
CA ILE A 17 22.61 -20.94 16.59
C ILE A 17 21.80 -19.70 16.98
N GLU A 18 22.11 -19.07 18.13
CA GLU A 18 21.45 -17.85 18.59
C GLU A 18 21.67 -16.67 17.63
N LYS A 19 22.88 -16.53 17.08
CA LYS A 19 23.17 -15.52 16.05
C LYS A 19 22.36 -15.74 14.78
N ILE A 20 22.27 -16.99 14.30
CA ILE A 20 21.47 -17.33 13.11
C ILE A 20 19.99 -17.02 13.36
N LEU A 21 19.46 -17.43 14.51
CA LEU A 21 18.07 -17.15 14.90
C LEU A 21 17.77 -15.65 15.00
N ALA A 22 18.72 -14.85 15.50
CA ALA A 22 18.56 -13.40 15.55
C ALA A 22 18.47 -12.77 14.16
N VAL A 23 19.31 -13.22 13.22
CA VAL A 23 19.28 -12.78 11.82
C VAL A 23 17.97 -13.19 11.15
N ASP A 24 17.53 -14.44 11.33
CA ASP A 24 16.28 -14.93 10.73
C ASP A 24 15.05 -14.18 11.26
N LYS A 25 15.00 -13.90 12.58
CA LYS A 25 13.93 -13.07 13.17
C LYS A 25 13.91 -11.67 12.57
N TYR A 26 15.08 -11.04 12.42
CA TYR A 26 15.19 -9.71 11.80
C TYR A 26 14.72 -9.73 10.35
N LEU A 27 15.12 -10.73 9.56
CA LEU A 27 14.68 -10.87 8.17
C LEU A 27 13.16 -11.10 8.07
N ALA A 28 12.60 -11.93 8.95
CA ALA A 28 11.16 -12.17 9.01
C ALA A 28 10.37 -10.91 9.37
N GLU A 29 10.82 -10.13 10.35
CA GLU A 29 10.21 -8.85 10.72
C GLU A 29 10.30 -7.84 9.56
N LYS A 30 11.47 -7.72 8.94
CA LYS A 30 11.68 -6.85 7.77
C LYS A 30 10.73 -7.20 6.62
N GLU A 31 10.55 -8.49 6.33
CA GLU A 31 9.63 -8.94 5.28
C GLU A 31 8.17 -8.69 5.66
N LYS A 32 7.80 -8.86 6.93
CA LYS A 32 6.45 -8.52 7.42
C LYS A 32 6.17 -7.04 7.21
N SER A 33 7.07 -6.15 7.64
CA SER A 33 6.94 -4.71 7.43
C SER A 33 6.87 -4.34 5.94
N ARG A 34 7.67 -5.00 5.08
CA ARG A 34 7.62 -4.78 3.62
C ARG A 34 6.25 -5.14 3.05
N ARG A 35 5.65 -6.27 3.47
CA ARG A 35 4.32 -6.70 3.03
C ARG A 35 3.22 -5.77 3.51
N GLU A 36 3.31 -5.27 4.74
CA GLU A 36 2.37 -4.28 5.29
C GLU A 36 2.44 -2.98 4.48
N LEU A 37 3.64 -2.47 4.22
CA LEU A 37 3.85 -1.28 3.40
C LEU A 37 3.27 -1.46 1.99
N LEU A 38 3.50 -2.60 1.34
CA LEU A 38 2.94 -2.89 0.01
C LEU A 38 1.41 -2.96 0.02
N LYS A 39 0.81 -3.55 1.07
CA LYS A 39 -0.65 -3.57 1.25
C LYS A 39 -1.20 -2.16 1.41
N GLU A 40 -0.55 -1.32 2.21
CA GLU A 40 -0.94 0.08 2.38
C GLU A 40 -0.78 0.88 1.09
N GLN A 41 0.34 0.75 0.38
CA GLN A 41 0.53 1.39 -0.93
C GLN A 41 -0.54 0.97 -1.93
N THR A 42 -0.87 -0.33 -2.00
CA THR A 42 -1.92 -0.85 -2.87
C THR A 42 -3.30 -0.31 -2.46
N ARG A 43 -3.59 -0.23 -1.16
CA ARG A 43 -4.84 0.35 -0.64
C ARG A 43 -4.94 1.84 -0.98
N THR A 44 -3.87 2.60 -0.77
CA THR A 44 -3.79 4.02 -1.11
C THR A 44 -3.94 4.24 -2.61
N ALA A 45 -3.30 3.43 -3.45
CA ALA A 45 -3.47 3.50 -4.91
C ALA A 45 -4.90 3.19 -5.35
N ARG A 46 -5.54 2.18 -4.73
CA ARG A 46 -6.96 1.87 -4.95
C ARG A 46 -7.88 3.02 -4.55
N LEU A 47 -7.56 3.77 -3.51
CA LEU A 47 -8.37 4.91 -3.05
C LEU A 47 -8.01 6.24 -3.73
N THR A 48 -6.89 6.32 -4.46
CA THR A 48 -6.45 7.58 -5.09
C THR A 48 -7.04 7.74 -6.49
N VAL A 49 -7.76 8.82 -6.77
CA VAL A 49 -8.22 9.15 -8.13
C VAL A 49 -7.45 10.36 -8.64
N LYS A 50 -6.85 10.22 -9.82
CA LYS A 50 -6.08 11.29 -10.45
C LYS A 50 -6.99 12.17 -11.29
N VAL A 51 -6.91 13.48 -11.07
CA VAL A 51 -7.77 14.47 -11.71
C VAL A 51 -6.98 15.61 -12.31
N LYS A 52 -7.52 16.22 -13.36
CA LYS A 52 -7.03 17.44 -13.99
C LYS A 52 -8.02 18.56 -13.67
N LYS A 53 -7.51 19.69 -13.19
CA LYS A 53 -8.34 20.87 -12.94
C LYS A 53 -8.51 21.64 -14.24
N ASN A 54 -9.72 21.65 -14.80
CA ASN A 54 -10.07 22.47 -15.96
C ASN A 54 -11.11 23.50 -15.52
N GLY A 55 -10.82 24.80 -15.66
CA GLY A 55 -11.75 25.94 -15.54
C GLY A 55 -12.85 25.85 -14.46
N GLU A 56 -13.89 25.07 -14.72
CA GLU A 56 -15.11 24.90 -13.93
C GLU A 56 -15.15 23.65 -13.03
N GLY A 57 -14.13 22.77 -13.03
CA GLY A 57 -14.17 21.55 -12.21
C GLY A 57 -12.94 20.63 -12.25
N PHE A 58 -13.08 19.47 -11.61
CA PHE A 58 -12.09 18.40 -11.59
C PHE A 58 -12.51 17.28 -12.54
N HIS A 59 -11.71 17.04 -13.57
CA HIS A 59 -11.95 16.04 -14.59
C HIS A 59 -11.05 14.84 -14.33
N LEU A 60 -11.50 13.64 -14.68
CA LEU A 60 -10.65 12.47 -14.60
C LEU A 60 -9.45 12.62 -15.55
N ALA A 61 -8.24 12.60 -15.01
CA ALA A 61 -7.02 12.83 -15.81
C ALA A 61 -6.49 11.56 -16.48
N GLU A 62 -6.67 10.42 -15.82
CA GLU A 62 -6.21 9.11 -16.30
C GLU A 62 -7.35 8.11 -16.26
N HIS A 63 -7.33 7.13 -17.17
CA HIS A 63 -8.25 6.01 -17.10
C HIS A 63 -8.10 5.28 -15.76
N VAL A 64 -9.23 4.86 -15.18
CA VAL A 64 -9.22 4.03 -13.98
C VAL A 64 -9.23 2.58 -14.43
N ASP A 65 -8.05 1.96 -14.46
CA ASP A 65 -7.88 0.57 -14.92
C ASP A 65 -8.65 -0.46 -14.07
N ASP A 66 -8.91 -0.13 -12.81
CA ASP A 66 -9.68 -0.98 -11.90
C ASP A 66 -11.19 -0.80 -12.15
N ALA A 67 -11.79 -1.76 -12.86
CA ALA A 67 -13.21 -1.77 -13.19
C ALA A 67 -14.13 -1.75 -11.95
N VAL A 68 -13.73 -2.37 -10.85
CA VAL A 68 -14.52 -2.38 -9.60
C VAL A 68 -14.52 -0.98 -8.99
N LYS A 69 -13.35 -0.35 -8.92
CA LYS A 69 -13.22 1.04 -8.47
C LYS A 69 -14.02 1.99 -9.35
N PHE A 70 -13.88 1.89 -10.66
CA PHE A 70 -14.59 2.73 -11.61
C PHE A 70 -16.11 2.62 -11.45
N ASN A 71 -16.63 1.38 -11.40
CA ASN A 71 -18.06 1.15 -11.18
C ASN A 71 -18.53 1.68 -9.82
N ASN A 72 -17.72 1.55 -8.77
CA ASN A 72 -18.06 2.07 -7.46
C ASN A 72 -18.12 3.60 -7.46
N LEU A 73 -17.15 4.28 -8.10
CA LEU A 73 -17.12 5.73 -8.25
C LEU A 73 -18.35 6.26 -9.01
N ILE A 74 -18.80 5.55 -10.04
CA ILE A 74 -20.04 5.89 -10.76
C ILE A 74 -21.27 5.68 -9.86
N ARG A 75 -21.36 4.52 -9.19
CA ARG A 75 -22.51 4.16 -8.36
C ARG A 75 -22.70 5.11 -7.18
N THR A 76 -21.63 5.57 -6.56
CA THR A 76 -21.68 6.56 -5.47
C THR A 76 -21.87 7.99 -5.98
N GLY A 77 -21.87 8.21 -7.29
CA GLY A 77 -22.00 9.53 -7.90
C GLY A 77 -20.76 10.41 -7.73
N ILE A 78 -19.63 9.84 -7.29
CA ILE A 78 -18.34 10.54 -7.23
C ILE A 78 -17.87 10.86 -8.65
N LEU A 79 -18.01 9.91 -9.57
CA LEU A 79 -17.70 10.08 -10.98
C LEU A 79 -18.99 10.23 -11.79
N LYS A 80 -19.10 11.31 -12.56
CA LYS A 80 -20.27 11.59 -13.41
C LYS A 80 -19.83 11.99 -14.80
N LYS A 81 -20.62 11.64 -15.81
CA LYS A 81 -20.36 12.04 -17.20
C LYS A 81 -21.03 13.39 -17.48
N TRP A 82 -20.27 14.39 -17.89
CA TRP A 82 -20.75 15.73 -18.24
C TRP A 82 -20.12 16.19 -19.55
N LYS A 83 -20.95 16.59 -20.53
CA LYS A 83 -20.51 17.04 -21.86
C LYS A 83 -19.49 16.11 -22.56
N GLY A 84 -19.60 14.80 -22.32
CA GLY A 84 -18.70 13.78 -22.90
C GLY A 84 -17.48 13.42 -22.04
N GLU A 85 -17.17 14.22 -21.03
CA GLU A 85 -16.04 14.02 -20.12
C GLU A 85 -16.46 13.43 -18.77
N TRP A 86 -15.53 12.78 -18.08
CA TRP A 86 -15.74 12.29 -16.73
C TRP A 86 -15.31 13.35 -15.72
N VAL A 87 -16.25 13.77 -14.88
CA VAL A 87 -16.07 14.80 -13.84
C VAL A 87 -16.17 14.16 -12.46
N ILE A 88 -15.33 14.63 -11.55
CA ILE A 88 -15.26 14.16 -10.17
C ILE A 88 -15.90 15.16 -9.23
N ASN A 89 -16.81 14.68 -8.39
CA ASN A 89 -17.30 15.40 -7.24
C ASN A 89 -16.34 15.19 -6.06
N THR A 90 -15.50 16.19 -5.80
CA THR A 90 -14.46 16.13 -4.75
C THR A 90 -15.03 16.02 -3.34
N GLY A 91 -16.14 16.71 -3.04
CA GLY A 91 -16.78 16.62 -1.72
C GLY A 91 -17.30 15.21 -1.42
N LEU A 92 -17.90 14.53 -2.42
CA LEU A 92 -18.29 13.13 -2.26
C LEU A 92 -17.09 12.19 -2.21
N ALA A 93 -16.01 12.48 -2.94
CA ALA A 93 -14.79 11.69 -2.90
C ALA A 93 -14.19 11.68 -1.50
N GLU A 94 -14.03 12.85 -0.89
CA GLU A 94 -13.50 13.00 0.47
C GLU A 94 -14.37 12.28 1.52
N THR A 95 -15.70 12.47 1.45
CA THR A 95 -16.66 11.82 2.35
C THR A 95 -16.59 10.29 2.26
N ASN A 96 -16.34 9.74 1.06
CA ASN A 96 -16.23 8.30 0.84
C ASN A 96 -14.80 7.75 1.02
N GLY A 97 -13.87 8.56 1.53
CA GLY A 97 -12.49 8.15 1.82
C GLY A 97 -11.62 7.97 0.58
N TYR A 98 -11.99 8.56 -0.57
CA TYR A 98 -11.14 8.62 -1.74
C TYR A 98 -10.22 9.82 -1.66
N LEU A 99 -8.96 9.61 -2.05
CA LEU A 99 -7.97 10.67 -2.16
C LEU A 99 -8.01 11.23 -3.58
N VAL A 100 -8.26 12.52 -3.71
CA VAL A 100 -8.24 13.20 -5.01
C VAL A 100 -6.86 13.81 -5.23
N ARG A 101 -6.13 13.31 -6.22
CA ARG A 101 -4.79 13.82 -6.57
C ARG A 101 -4.87 14.62 -7.85
N VAL A 102 -4.62 15.93 -7.74
CA VAL A 102 -4.54 16.81 -8.92
C VAL A 102 -3.19 16.57 -9.61
N ILE A 103 -3.22 16.29 -10.91
CA ILE A 103 -2.05 16.32 -11.78
C ILE A 103 -2.10 17.61 -12.60
N GLU A 104 -1.01 18.37 -12.57
CA GLU A 104 -0.82 19.61 -13.35
C GLU A 104 -0.54 19.31 -14.83
#